data_AF-A0A094JEK5-F1
#
_entry.id   AF-A0A094JEK5-F1
#
_cell.length_a   1.000
_cell.length_b   1.000
_cell.length_c   1.000
_cell.angle_alpha   90.00
_cell.angle_beta   90.00
_cell.angle_gamma   90.00
#
_symmetry.space_group_name_H-M   'P 1'
#
loop_
_entity.id
_entity.type
_entity.pdbx_description
1 polymer ?
#
loop_
_entity_poly.entity_id
_entity_poly.type
_entity_poly.pdbx_seq_one_letter_code
_entity_poly.pdbx_strand_id
1 'polypeptide(L)'
;MSNLELKLPPLALVLLIGALMWLTNWLWPTGAWHFSDLRQAGVGFVVAGVLIAAAGVWQFRRAATTVNPMDPNLSSSLVQNGIYRFSRNPMYLGFLMMLIGWALWLGSLPALIWLPVFVIYMNRFQIVPEERMLLAKFGDSYCEYCRRVRRWF
;
A
#
# COMPACT_ATOMS: atom_id res chain seq x y z
N MET A 1 -4.47 0.63 -23.32
CA MET A 1 -5.11 0.75 -21.98
C MET A 1 -4.19 1.49 -21.00
N SER A 2 -3.78 2.75 -21.29
CA SER A 2 -2.83 3.52 -20.45
C SER A 2 -3.48 4.65 -19.62
N ASN A 3 -4.81 4.78 -19.66
CA ASN A 3 -5.46 6.01 -19.19
C ASN A 3 -5.65 6.13 -17.67
N LEU A 4 -5.29 5.11 -16.88
CA LEU A 4 -5.44 5.09 -15.41
C LEU A 4 -4.14 4.79 -14.65
N GLU A 5 -3.04 4.49 -15.35
CA GLU A 5 -1.76 4.20 -14.69
C GLU A 5 -1.26 5.46 -13.97
N LEU A 6 -0.93 5.33 -12.68
CA LEU A 6 -0.36 6.42 -11.88
C LEU A 6 -1.20 7.70 -11.82
N LYS A 7 -2.54 7.63 -12.00
CA LYS A 7 -3.43 8.81 -11.93
C LYS A 7 -4.24 8.91 -10.65
N LEU A 8 -4.47 7.79 -9.96
CA LEU A 8 -5.11 7.80 -8.65
C LEU A 8 -4.03 7.73 -7.56
N PRO A 9 -3.89 8.77 -6.70
CA PRO A 9 -2.98 8.71 -5.58
C PRO A 9 -3.30 7.50 -4.69
N PRO A 10 -2.32 6.72 -4.24
CA PRO A 10 -2.57 5.55 -3.38
C PRO A 10 -3.39 5.87 -2.13
N LEU A 11 -3.17 7.04 -1.52
CA LEU A 11 -3.97 7.52 -0.39
C LEU A 11 -5.45 7.74 -0.75
N ALA A 12 -5.74 8.28 -1.94
CA ALA A 12 -7.11 8.44 -2.42
C ALA A 12 -7.80 7.08 -2.60
N LEU A 13 -7.06 6.07 -3.08
CA LEU A 13 -7.57 4.70 -3.17
C LEU A 13 -7.85 4.10 -1.79
N VAL A 14 -6.97 4.31 -0.80
CA VAL A 14 -7.20 3.85 0.59
C VAL A 14 -8.47 4.46 1.16
N LEU A 15 -8.69 5.76 0.95
CA LEU A 15 -9.91 6.45 1.41
C LEU A 15 -11.16 5.92 0.69
N LEU A 16 -11.08 5.73 -0.62
CA LEU A 16 -12.17 5.15 -1.41
C LEU A 16 -12.53 3.74 -0.93
N ILE A 17 -11.53 2.88 -0.77
CA ILE A 17 -11.72 1.50 -0.28
C ILE A 17 -12.26 1.52 1.15
N GLY A 18 -11.73 2.37 2.03
CA GLY A 18 -12.23 2.53 3.40
C GLY A 18 -13.71 2.97 3.45
N ALA A 19 -14.11 3.88 2.55
CA ALA A 19 -15.50 4.31 2.40
C ALA A 19 -16.40 3.18 1.87
N LEU A 20 -15.93 2.42 0.88
CA LEU A 20 -16.65 1.24 0.37
C LEU A 20 -16.80 0.16 1.42
N MET A 21 -15.78 -0.08 2.24
CA MET A 21 -15.84 -0.99 3.39
C MET A 21 -16.92 -0.55 4.39
N TRP A 22 -16.93 0.74 4.73
CA TRP A 22 -17.95 1.32 5.61
C TRP A 22 -19.36 1.19 5.02
N LEU A 23 -19.53 1.50 3.73
CA LEU A 23 -20.78 1.34 3.01
C LEU A 23 -21.25 -0.12 3.00
N THR A 24 -20.37 -1.08 2.73
CA THR A 24 -20.72 -2.51 2.77
C THR A 24 -21.14 -2.96 4.16
N ASN A 25 -20.50 -2.45 5.21
CA ASN A 25 -20.91 -2.73 6.58
C ASN A 25 -22.29 -2.13 6.89
N TRP A 26 -22.57 -0.92 6.42
CA TRP A 26 -23.85 -0.25 6.62
C TRP A 26 -25.00 -0.96 5.88
N LEU A 27 -24.76 -1.44 4.66
CA LEU A 27 -25.74 -2.17 3.86
C LEU A 27 -25.97 -3.61 4.35
N TRP A 28 -25.01 -4.20 5.07
CA TRP A 28 -25.11 -5.58 5.57
C TRP A 28 -24.82 -5.70 7.09
N PRO A 29 -25.62 -5.07 7.96
CA PRO A 29 -25.34 -5.01 9.40
C PRO A 29 -25.33 -6.39 10.08
N THR A 30 -26.03 -7.37 9.53
CA THR A 30 -26.12 -8.74 10.06
C THR A 30 -24.84 -9.57 9.84
N GLY A 31 -23.90 -9.09 9.02
CA GLY A 31 -22.58 -9.68 8.86
C GLY A 31 -21.53 -9.14 9.84
N ALA A 32 -21.92 -8.24 10.75
CA ALA A 32 -21.06 -7.69 11.78
C ALA A 32 -20.88 -8.71 12.92
N TRP A 33 -19.67 -9.21 13.08
CA TRP A 33 -19.30 -10.00 14.25
C TRP A 33 -18.98 -9.07 15.42
N HIS A 34 -19.53 -9.35 16.60
CA HIS A 34 -19.23 -8.62 17.82
C HIS A 34 -17.92 -9.10 18.47
N PHE A 35 -16.79 -9.00 17.75
CA PHE A 35 -15.48 -9.20 18.36
C PHE A 35 -14.98 -7.91 18.98
N SER A 36 -15.46 -7.59 20.20
CA SER A 36 -14.93 -6.44 20.95
C SER A 36 -13.40 -6.52 21.10
N ASP A 37 -12.85 -7.73 21.18
CA ASP A 37 -11.42 -7.99 21.37
C ASP A 37 -10.59 -7.72 20.11
N LEU A 38 -11.17 -7.86 18.90
CA LEU A 38 -10.45 -7.60 17.64
C LEU A 38 -10.28 -6.11 17.33
N ARG A 39 -11.05 -5.22 17.97
CA ARG A 39 -10.90 -3.78 17.78
C ARG A 39 -9.54 -3.27 18.23
N GLN A 40 -9.03 -3.80 19.34
CA GLN A 40 -7.70 -3.45 19.86
C GLN A 40 -6.61 -3.92 18.90
N ALA A 41 -6.74 -5.14 18.36
CA ALA A 41 -5.88 -5.64 17.31
C ALA A 41 -5.94 -4.73 16.06
N GLY A 42 -7.12 -4.26 15.69
CA GLY A 42 -7.32 -3.32 14.59
C GLY A 42 -6.54 -2.02 14.76
N VAL A 43 -6.55 -1.42 15.95
CA VAL A 43 -5.71 -0.24 16.28
C VAL A 43 -4.22 -0.58 16.12
N GLY A 44 -3.78 -1.74 16.60
CA GLY A 44 -2.41 -2.22 16.42
C GLY A 44 -1.99 -2.30 14.95
N PHE A 45 -2.86 -2.84 14.08
CA PHE A 45 -2.63 -2.89 12.63
C PHE A 45 -2.54 -1.51 11.99
N VAL A 46 -3.42 -0.57 12.38
CA VAL A 46 -3.37 0.81 11.88
C VAL A 46 -2.06 1.48 12.28
N VAL A 47 -1.69 1.41 13.57
CA VAL A 47 -0.45 2.00 14.08
C VAL A 47 0.77 1.43 13.37
N ALA A 48 0.86 0.09 13.26
CA ALA A 48 1.95 -0.56 12.54
C ALA A 48 1.99 -0.14 11.06
N GLY A 49 0.83 -0.06 10.40
CA GLY A 49 0.73 0.39 9.01
C GLY A 49 1.20 1.83 8.81
N VAL A 50 0.83 2.74 9.71
CA VAL A 50 1.31 4.14 9.73
C VAL A 50 2.82 4.20 9.91
N LEU A 51 3.36 3.45 10.87
CA LEU A 51 4.80 3.43 11.15
C LEU A 51 5.61 2.92 9.95
N ILE A 52 5.13 1.85 9.29
CA ILE A 52 5.75 1.29 8.08
C ILE A 52 5.70 2.31 6.93
N ALA A 53 4.56 2.95 6.70
CA ALA A 53 4.41 3.96 5.65
C ALA A 53 5.32 5.18 5.93
N ALA A 54 5.35 5.67 7.18
CA ALA A 54 6.19 6.77 7.60
C ALA A 54 7.69 6.44 7.48
N ALA A 55 8.10 5.22 7.82
CA ALA A 55 9.47 4.74 7.61
C ALA A 55 9.84 4.72 6.12
N GLY A 56 8.89 4.37 5.25
CA GLY A 56 9.06 4.44 3.80
C GLY A 56 9.32 5.87 3.32
N VAL A 57 8.44 6.81 3.71
CA VAL A 57 8.57 8.24 3.42
C VAL A 57 9.90 8.80 3.93
N TRP A 58 10.30 8.43 5.15
CA TRP A 58 11.54 8.89 5.77
C TRP A 58 12.78 8.48 4.95
N GLN A 59 12.79 7.27 4.38
CA GLN A 59 13.90 6.80 3.56
C GLN A 59 14.04 7.57 2.26
N PHE A 60 12.93 7.92 1.61
CA PHE A 60 12.93 8.78 0.43
C PHE A 60 13.40 10.21 0.76
N ARG A 61 12.95 10.79 1.88
CA ARG A 61 13.43 12.09 2.37
C ARG A 61 14.93 12.08 2.65
N ARG A 62 15.44 11.01 3.29
CA ARG A 62 16.87 10.85 3.58
C ARG A 62 17.70 10.69 2.31
N ALA A 63 17.16 10.04 1.28
CA ALA A 63 17.79 9.88 -0.02
C ALA A 63 17.63 11.11 -0.94
N ALA A 64 17.03 12.20 -0.45
CA ALA A 64 16.76 13.44 -1.19
C ALA A 64 16.10 13.18 -2.56
N THR A 65 15.19 12.21 -2.60
CA THR A 65 14.49 11.78 -3.81
C THR A 65 12.97 11.87 -3.61
N THR A 66 12.20 11.92 -4.69
CA THR A 66 10.76 12.12 -4.60
C THR A 66 10.08 10.91 -3.99
N VAL A 67 9.10 11.16 -3.11
CA VAL A 67 8.18 10.13 -2.61
C VAL A 67 7.04 9.91 -3.60
N ASN A 68 6.89 10.78 -4.61
CA ASN A 68 5.71 10.80 -5.47
C ASN A 68 5.67 9.54 -6.36
N PRO A 69 4.79 8.57 -6.09
CA PRO A 69 4.70 7.35 -6.91
C PRO A 69 4.12 7.64 -8.29
N MET A 70 3.53 8.82 -8.47
CA MET A 70 2.85 9.22 -9.70
C MET A 70 3.81 9.67 -10.80
N ASP A 71 5.04 10.02 -10.42
CA ASP A 71 6.11 10.33 -11.37
C ASP A 71 7.48 9.80 -10.91
N PRO A 72 7.72 8.48 -11.07
CA PRO A 72 9.00 7.84 -10.76
C PRO A 72 10.19 8.43 -11.54
N ASN A 73 9.97 9.16 -12.64
CA ASN A 73 11.06 9.81 -13.38
C ASN A 73 11.70 10.95 -12.58
N LEU A 74 11.04 11.48 -11.56
CA LEU A 74 11.61 12.46 -10.65
C LEU A 74 12.52 11.83 -9.58
N SER A 75 12.59 10.50 -9.49
CA SER A 75 13.43 9.83 -8.48
C SER A 75 14.92 9.91 -8.82
N SER A 76 15.70 10.71 -8.10
CA SER A 76 17.14 10.91 -8.38
C SER A 76 18.01 9.70 -8.02
N SER A 77 17.54 8.84 -7.11
CA SER A 77 18.28 7.67 -6.63
C SER A 77 17.37 6.48 -6.32
N LEU A 78 17.90 5.27 -6.47
CA LEU A 78 17.20 4.04 -6.11
C LEU A 78 17.35 3.74 -4.61
N VAL A 79 16.25 3.89 -3.85
CA VAL A 79 16.22 3.65 -2.41
C VAL A 79 16.11 2.16 -2.10
N GLN A 80 17.19 1.54 -1.62
CA GLN A 80 17.25 0.11 -1.30
C GLN A 80 17.49 -0.18 0.20
N ASN A 81 17.68 0.87 1.00
CA ASN A 81 18.09 0.75 2.41
C ASN A 81 16.90 0.77 3.39
N GLY A 82 17.15 0.40 4.65
CA GLY A 82 16.15 0.43 5.73
C GLY A 82 14.95 -0.43 5.40
N ILE A 83 13.73 0.11 5.42
CA ILE A 83 12.52 -0.69 5.19
C ILE A 83 12.42 -1.25 3.76
N TYR A 84 13.06 -0.60 2.78
CA TYR A 84 13.13 -1.05 1.39
C TYR A 84 14.03 -2.28 1.16
N ARG A 85 14.76 -2.75 2.18
CA ARG A 85 15.49 -4.02 2.10
C ARG A 85 14.58 -5.25 2.22
N PHE A 86 13.38 -5.08 2.78
CA PHE A 86 12.45 -6.17 3.09
C PHE A 86 11.34 -6.29 2.05
N SER A 87 10.91 -5.17 1.46
CA SER A 87 9.93 -5.13 0.39
C SER A 87 10.24 -3.95 -0.52
N ARG A 88 9.94 -4.09 -1.82
CA ARG A 88 10.02 -2.97 -2.77
C ARG A 88 8.91 -1.94 -2.57
N ASN A 89 7.81 -2.32 -1.92
CA ASN A 89 6.61 -1.49 -1.76
C ASN A 89 6.13 -1.40 -0.30
N PRO A 90 6.99 -1.04 0.67
CA PRO A 90 6.64 -1.05 2.09
C PRO A 90 5.53 -0.05 2.42
N MET A 91 5.45 1.10 1.72
CA MET A 91 4.35 2.05 1.93
C MET A 91 2.99 1.45 1.58
N TYR A 92 2.89 0.70 0.47
CA TYR A 92 1.63 0.07 0.06
C TYR A 92 1.23 -1.07 0.99
N LEU A 93 2.20 -1.75 1.59
CA LEU A 93 1.95 -2.64 2.72
C LEU A 93 1.40 -1.89 3.93
N GLY A 94 1.98 -0.74 4.29
CA GLY A 94 1.45 0.09 5.37
C GLY A 94 -0.02 0.46 5.13
N PHE A 95 -0.38 0.79 3.89
CA PHE A 95 -1.75 1.05 3.47
C PHE A 95 -2.65 -0.18 3.61
N LEU A 96 -2.20 -1.36 3.17
CA LEU A 96 -2.93 -2.60 3.35
C LEU A 96 -3.16 -2.92 4.85
N MET A 97 -2.16 -2.71 5.70
CA MET A 97 -2.28 -2.93 7.15
C MET A 97 -3.28 -1.96 7.79
N MET A 98 -3.32 -0.70 7.37
CA MET A 98 -4.35 0.23 7.82
C MET A 98 -5.75 -0.21 7.40
N LEU A 99 -5.93 -0.72 6.18
CA LEU A 99 -7.21 -1.26 5.72
C LEU A 99 -7.61 -2.53 6.47
N ILE A 100 -6.66 -3.41 6.81
CA ILE A 100 -6.91 -4.58 7.68
C ILE A 100 -7.39 -4.10 9.05
N GLY A 101 -6.71 -3.13 9.66
CA GLY A 101 -7.11 -2.57 10.94
C GLY A 101 -8.50 -1.92 10.89
N TRP A 102 -8.83 -1.25 9.79
CA TRP A 102 -10.17 -0.72 9.53
C TRP A 102 -11.24 -1.81 9.42
N ALA A 103 -10.94 -2.90 8.70
CA ALA A 103 -11.85 -4.04 8.60
C ALA A 103 -12.15 -4.68 9.96
N LEU A 104 -11.11 -4.86 10.77
CA LEU A 104 -11.21 -5.41 12.13
C LEU A 104 -12.01 -4.48 13.05
N TRP A 105 -11.83 -3.17 12.92
CA TRP A 105 -12.59 -2.19 13.69
C TRP A 105 -14.08 -2.19 13.34
N LEU A 106 -14.41 -2.29 12.05
CA LEU A 106 -15.79 -2.43 11.56
C LEU A 106 -16.42 -3.77 11.97
N GLY A 107 -15.61 -4.82 12.18
CA GLY A 107 -16.10 -6.15 12.53
C GLY A 107 -16.90 -6.83 11.41
N SER A 108 -16.71 -6.39 10.15
CA SER A 108 -17.56 -6.77 9.02
C SER A 108 -16.87 -7.76 8.10
N LEU A 109 -17.36 -9.00 8.06
CA LEU A 109 -16.81 -10.04 7.16
C LEU A 109 -16.92 -9.63 5.67
N PRO A 110 -18.05 -9.07 5.20
CA PRO A 110 -18.16 -8.59 3.83
C PRO A 110 -17.13 -7.52 3.46
N ALA A 111 -16.73 -6.66 4.42
CA ALA A 111 -15.76 -5.61 4.16
C ALA A 111 -14.35 -6.15 3.83
N LEU A 112 -14.03 -7.39 4.21
CA LEU A 112 -12.73 -8.00 3.92
C LEU A 112 -12.50 -8.24 2.42
N ILE A 113 -13.56 -8.33 1.60
CA ILE A 113 -13.43 -8.51 0.15
C ILE A 113 -12.67 -7.37 -0.52
N TRP A 114 -12.67 -6.19 0.09
CA TRP A 114 -11.99 -5.02 -0.45
C TRP A 114 -10.47 -5.08 -0.29
N LEU A 115 -9.94 -5.91 0.61
CA LEU A 115 -8.51 -6.10 0.79
C LEU A 115 -7.83 -6.73 -0.44
N PRO A 116 -8.28 -7.89 -0.97
CA PRO A 116 -7.71 -8.42 -2.21
C PRO A 116 -7.97 -7.51 -3.41
N VAL A 117 -9.11 -6.79 -3.46
CA VAL A 117 -9.37 -5.77 -4.50
C VAL A 117 -8.31 -4.68 -4.47
N PHE A 118 -7.97 -4.16 -3.29
CA PHE A 118 -6.90 -3.18 -3.11
C PHE A 118 -5.55 -3.72 -3.60
N VAL A 119 -5.17 -4.94 -3.20
CA VAL A 119 -3.89 -5.56 -3.60
C VAL A 119 -3.81 -5.75 -5.12
N ILE A 120 -4.87 -6.27 -5.74
CA ILE A 120 -4.92 -6.49 -7.20
C ILE A 120 -4.81 -5.15 -7.93
N TYR A 121 -5.56 -4.13 -7.48
CA TYR A 121 -5.51 -2.81 -8.08
C TYR A 121 -4.12 -2.18 -7.96
N MET A 122 -3.53 -2.18 -6.76
CA MET A 122 -2.19 -1.64 -6.52
C MET A 122 -1.15 -2.34 -7.37
N ASN A 123 -1.19 -3.67 -7.46
CA ASN A 123 -0.23 -4.42 -8.26
C ASN A 123 -0.35 -4.06 -9.75
N ARG A 124 -1.57 -3.95 -10.28
CA ARG A 124 -1.82 -3.74 -11.71
C ARG A 124 -1.59 -2.31 -12.19
N PHE A 125 -2.00 -1.32 -11.38
CA PHE A 125 -2.11 0.08 -11.80
C PHE A 125 -1.11 1.03 -11.13
N GLN A 126 -0.44 0.60 -10.06
CA GLN A 126 0.59 1.38 -9.38
C GLN A 126 1.96 0.70 -9.48
N ILE A 127 2.09 -0.50 -8.91
CA ILE A 127 3.37 -1.22 -8.82
C ILE A 127 3.92 -1.54 -10.22
N VAL A 128 3.18 -2.26 -11.07
CA VAL A 128 3.72 -2.66 -12.40
C VAL A 128 4.14 -1.46 -13.29
N PRO A 129 3.35 -0.37 -13.40
CA PRO A 129 3.83 0.85 -14.05
C PRO A 129 5.08 1.46 -13.41
N GLU A 130 5.10 1.59 -12.09
CA GLU A 130 6.25 2.13 -11.34
C GLU A 130 7.52 1.30 -11.58
N GLU A 131 7.43 -0.02 -11.50
CA GLU A 131 8.56 -0.91 -11.76
C GLU A 131 9.08 -0.81 -13.20
N ARG A 132 8.20 -0.63 -14.19
CA ARG A 132 8.62 -0.43 -15.59
C ARG A 132 9.41 0.87 -15.75
N MET A 133 8.97 1.95 -15.08
CA MET A 133 9.67 3.23 -15.11
C MET A 133 11.01 3.17 -14.38
N LEU A 134 11.05 2.53 -13.21
CA LEU A 134 12.28 2.32 -12.45
C LEU A 134 13.28 1.45 -13.22
N LEU A 135 12.80 0.40 -13.90
CA LEU A 135 13.63 -0.44 -14.76
C LEU A 135 14.19 0.34 -15.95
N ALA A 136 13.36 1.13 -16.64
CA ALA A 136 13.81 1.97 -17.75
C ALA A 136 14.84 3.02 -17.32
N LYS A 137 14.75 3.51 -16.08
CA LYS A 137 15.61 4.56 -15.55
C LYS A 137 16.93 4.04 -14.96
N PHE A 138 16.88 2.98 -14.17
CA PHE A 138 18.00 2.49 -13.37
C PHE A 138 18.62 1.19 -13.91
N GLY A 139 18.00 0.57 -14.92
CA GLY A 139 18.53 -0.59 -15.64
C GLY A 139 18.94 -1.74 -14.72
N ASP A 140 20.17 -2.22 -14.89
CA ASP A 140 20.71 -3.39 -14.18
C ASP A 140 20.71 -3.24 -12.67
N SER A 141 20.93 -2.03 -12.15
CA SER A 141 20.90 -1.78 -10.70
C SER A 141 19.53 -2.08 -10.09
N TYR A 142 18.45 -1.80 -10.84
CA TYR A 142 17.09 -2.15 -10.45
C TYR A 142 16.80 -3.65 -10.64
N CYS A 143 17.32 -4.27 -11.71
CA CYS A 143 17.23 -5.72 -11.90
C CYS A 143 17.85 -6.49 -10.73
N GLU A 144 19.04 -6.11 -10.28
CA GLU A 144 19.69 -6.72 -9.13
C GLU A 144 18.88 -6.55 -7.85
N TYR A 145 18.33 -5.35 -7.63
CA TYR A 145 17.46 -5.07 -6.49
C TYR A 145 16.23 -5.99 -6.51
N CYS A 146 15.60 -6.17 -7.68
CA CYS A 146 14.44 -7.05 -7.85
C CYS A 146 14.75 -8.53 -7.59
N ARG A 147 15.99 -8.98 -7.81
CA ARG A 147 16.43 -10.35 -7.47
C ARG A 147 16.59 -10.54 -5.96
N ARG A 148 17.00 -9.49 -5.24
CA ARG A 148 17.23 -9.54 -3.78
C ARG A 148 15.95 -9.31 -2.97
N VAL A 149 15.03 -8.50 -3.47
CA VAL A 149 13.86 -8.01 -2.71
C VAL A 149 12.56 -8.27 -3.47
N ARG A 150 11.58 -8.89 -2.79
CA ARG A 150 10.28 -9.19 -3.39
C ARG A 150 9.37 -7.95 -3.47
N ARG A 151 8.33 -8.01 -4.32
CA ARG A 151 7.33 -6.92 -4.46
C ARG A 151 6.61 -6.69 -3.14
N TRP A 152 6.08 -7.77 -2.62
CA TRP A 152 5.52 -7.98 -1.28
C TRP A 152 6.41 -9.03 -0.63
N PHE A 153 6.67 -8.91 0.68
CA PHE A 153 7.60 -9.73 1.49
C PHE A 153 7.97 -11.12 0.93
#